data_AF-G0M3X2-F1
#
_entry.id   AF-G0M3X2-F1
#
_cell.length_a   1.000
_cell.length_b   1.000
_cell.length_c   1.000
_cell.angle_alpha   90.00
_cell.angle_beta   90.00
_cell.angle_gamma   90.00
#
_symmetry.space_group_name_H-M   'P 1'
#
loop_
_entity.id
_entity.type
_entity.pdbx_description
1 polymer ?
#
loop_
_entity_poly.entity_id
_entity_poly.type
_entity_poly.pdbx_seq_one_letter_code
_entity_poly.pdbx_strand_id
1 'polypeptide(L)'
;MNLVVGPYVRRPRATKTATINTSKFSMFNSLRRIDECLALIKRTGTPGLTDSTATLGLNLTHLMGLNVIVTSNHRSFTIIVQGRQNTFTLTGCIIEDTFHNMAHPLRTDYLISLNRQLITNSDDLIEQLYDHY
;
A
#
# COMPACT_ATOMS: atom_id res chain seq x y z
N MET A 1 12.22 12.26 -2.63
CA MET A 1 12.31 11.74 -1.24
C MET A 1 11.35 12.56 -0.40
N ASN A 2 10.14 12.03 -0.15
CA ASN A 2 9.13 12.74 0.64
C ASN A 2 8.91 11.96 1.94
N LEU A 3 9.60 12.38 3.01
CA LEU A 3 9.38 11.89 4.35
C LEU A 3 8.20 12.70 4.94
N VAL A 4 7.03 12.09 5.03
CA VAL A 4 5.93 12.66 5.82
C VAL A 4 6.14 12.22 7.26
N VAL A 5 6.74 13.10 8.06
CA VAL A 5 6.80 12.96 9.52
C VAL A 5 5.53 13.58 10.08
N GLY A 6 4.52 12.75 10.36
CA GLY A 6 3.35 13.20 11.10
C GLY A 6 3.70 13.56 12.55
N PRO A 7 3.09 14.59 13.15
CA PRO A 7 3.41 14.99 14.51
C PRO A 7 3.01 13.90 15.50
N TYR A 8 3.94 13.53 16.38
CA TYR A 8 3.73 12.58 17.47
C TYR A 8 2.86 13.26 18.56
N VAL A 9 1.55 13.30 18.35
CA VAL A 9 0.60 13.85 19.33
C VAL A 9 0.35 12.80 20.42
N ARG A 10 1.00 12.95 21.58
CA ARG A 10 0.63 12.26 22.82
C ARG A 10 -0.85 12.55 23.14
N ARG A 11 -1.73 11.55 23.00
CA ARG A 11 -3.13 11.67 23.46
C ARG A 11 -3.20 11.68 24.99
N PRO A 12 -3.84 12.68 25.62
CA PRO A 12 -4.25 12.59 27.01
C PRO A 12 -5.36 11.54 27.14
N ARG A 13 -5.25 10.70 28.16
CA ARG A 13 -6.23 9.65 28.49
C ARG A 13 -7.47 10.32 29.10
N ALA A 14 -8.46 10.65 28.27
CA ALA A 14 -9.76 11.15 28.75
C ALA A 14 -10.71 9.97 28.99
N THR A 15 -11.12 9.81 30.24
CA THR A 15 -12.12 8.85 30.71
C THR A 15 -13.54 9.31 30.39
N LYS A 16 -14.28 8.40 29.73
CA LYS A 16 -15.74 8.18 29.72
C LYS A 16 -16.67 9.27 29.15
N THR A 17 -17.70 8.73 28.45
CA THR A 17 -18.96 9.36 28.06
C THR A 17 -18.92 10.39 26.93
N ALA A 18 -18.59 9.91 25.74
CA ALA A 18 -19.24 10.39 24.52
C ALA A 18 -19.32 9.19 23.58
N THR A 19 -20.49 8.95 23.00
CA THR A 19 -20.71 8.08 21.85
C THR A 19 -19.86 8.60 20.70
N ILE A 20 -18.57 8.24 20.71
CA ILE A 20 -17.70 8.40 19.55
C ILE A 20 -18.28 7.40 18.56
N ASN A 21 -19.04 7.91 17.60
CA ASN A 21 -19.19 7.27 16.31
C ASN A 21 -17.76 7.08 15.79
N THR A 22 -17.14 5.96 16.15
CA THR A 22 -16.02 5.40 15.42
C THR A 22 -16.61 5.14 14.05
N SER A 23 -16.46 6.09 13.13
CA SER A 23 -16.72 5.87 11.72
C SER A 23 -15.92 4.62 11.39
N LYS A 24 -16.62 3.48 11.32
CA LYS A 24 -16.03 2.17 11.11
C LYS A 24 -15.24 2.29 9.82
N PHE A 25 -13.92 2.36 9.92
CA PHE A 25 -13.08 2.04 8.78
C PHE A 25 -13.44 0.59 8.44
N SER A 26 -14.18 0.42 7.36
CA SER A 26 -14.63 -0.88 6.91
C SER A 26 -13.45 -1.57 6.25
N MET A 27 -13.21 -2.85 6.59
CA MET A 27 -12.21 -3.68 5.91
C MET A 27 -12.43 -3.65 4.39
N PHE A 28 -13.69 -3.73 3.97
CA PHE A 28 -14.10 -3.60 2.57
C PHE A 28 -13.64 -2.27 1.94
N ASN A 29 -13.81 -1.15 2.64
CA ASN A 29 -13.37 0.16 2.13
C ASN A 29 -11.83 0.25 2.05
N SER A 30 -11.12 -0.45 2.93
CA SER A 30 -9.66 -0.43 2.96
C SER A 30 -9.07 -1.28 1.83
N LEU A 31 -9.64 -2.46 1.58
CA LEU A 31 -9.31 -3.29 0.41
C LEU A 31 -9.58 -2.52 -0.89
N ARG A 32 -10.77 -1.91 -1.02
CA ARG A 32 -11.12 -1.12 -2.20
C ARG A 32 -10.15 0.04 -2.45
N ARG A 33 -9.69 0.72 -1.39
CA ARG A 33 -8.69 1.80 -1.51
C ARG A 33 -7.31 1.29 -1.94
N ILE A 34 -6.95 0.07 -1.51
CA ILE A 34 -5.73 -0.59 -1.99
C ILE A 34 -5.88 -0.91 -3.48
N ASP A 35 -7.02 -1.46 -3.92
CA ASP A 35 -7.27 -1.70 -5.34
C ASP A 35 -7.23 -0.41 -6.17
N GLU A 36 -7.81 0.69 -5.66
CA GLU A 36 -7.73 2.01 -6.29
C GLU A 36 -6.26 2.47 -6.44
N CYS A 37 -5.43 2.26 -5.42
CA CYS A 37 -3.98 2.53 -5.48
C CYS A 37 -3.29 1.67 -6.53
N LEU A 38 -3.52 0.35 -6.52
CA LEU A 38 -2.92 -0.58 -7.47
C LEU A 38 -3.33 -0.23 -8.91
N ALA A 39 -4.60 0.09 -9.14
CA ALA A 39 -5.10 0.53 -10.44
C ALA A 39 -4.46 1.85 -10.90
N LEU A 40 -4.27 2.82 -9.99
CA LEU A 40 -3.57 4.07 -10.31
C LEU A 40 -2.11 3.80 -10.72
N ILE A 41 -1.41 2.95 -9.98
CA ILE A 41 -0.04 2.54 -10.28
C ILE A 41 0.03 1.86 -11.66
N LYS A 42 -0.86 0.91 -11.94
CA LYS A 42 -0.91 0.20 -13.23
C LYS A 42 -1.15 1.13 -14.41
N ARG A 43 -1.96 2.18 -14.23
CA ARG A 43 -2.28 3.14 -15.31
C ARG A 43 -1.21 4.21 -15.54
N THR A 44 -0.42 4.53 -14.52
CA THR A 44 0.44 5.73 -14.57
C THR A 44 1.90 5.46 -14.25
N GLY A 45 2.26 4.27 -13.78
CA GLY A 45 3.63 3.87 -13.45
C GLY A 45 4.18 4.60 -12.23
N THR A 46 5.40 5.15 -12.35
CA THR A 46 6.13 5.80 -11.24
C THR A 46 5.37 6.96 -10.58
N PRO A 47 4.69 7.86 -11.32
CA PRO A 47 3.78 8.86 -10.74
C PRO A 47 2.74 8.25 -9.80
N GLY A 48 1.95 7.29 -10.26
CA GLY A 48 0.92 6.65 -9.44
C GLY A 48 1.49 5.91 -8.24
N LEU A 49 2.69 5.34 -8.36
CA LEU A 49 3.40 4.73 -7.22
C LEU A 49 3.72 5.77 -6.16
N THR A 50 4.27 6.91 -6.56
CA THR A 50 4.62 8.01 -5.66
C THR A 50 3.36 8.55 -4.96
N ASP A 51 2.30 8.77 -5.72
CA ASP A 51 1.03 9.34 -5.22
C ASP A 51 0.26 8.37 -4.32
N SER A 52 0.38 7.06 -4.56
CA SER A 52 -0.34 6.03 -3.81
C SER A 52 0.40 5.53 -2.58
N THR A 53 1.72 5.79 -2.46
CA THR A 53 2.59 5.19 -1.42
C THR A 53 2.04 5.38 0.00
N ALA A 54 1.69 6.61 0.37
CA ALA A 54 1.20 6.92 1.70
C ALA A 54 -0.16 6.28 1.99
N THR A 55 -1.07 6.34 1.01
CA THR A 55 -2.42 5.75 1.10
C THR A 55 -2.34 4.23 1.23
N LEU A 56 -1.48 3.58 0.45
CA LEU A 56 -1.25 2.14 0.52
C LEU A 56 -0.81 1.73 1.94
N GLY A 57 0.21 2.40 2.49
CA GLY A 57 0.72 2.10 3.83
C GLY A 57 -0.30 2.29 4.95
N LEU A 58 -1.14 3.34 4.87
CA LEU A 58 -2.20 3.57 5.86
C LEU A 58 -3.29 2.48 5.81
N ASN A 59 -3.73 2.07 4.62
CA ASN A 59 -4.75 1.03 4.50
C ASN A 59 -4.20 -0.35 4.88
N LEU A 60 -2.94 -0.66 4.54
CA LEU A 60 -2.27 -1.90 4.97
C LEU A 60 -2.10 -1.95 6.49
N THR A 61 -1.64 -0.85 7.10
CA THR A 61 -1.54 -0.71 8.56
C THR A 61 -2.87 -0.98 9.24
N HIS A 62 -3.95 -0.44 8.66
CA HIS A 62 -5.29 -0.62 9.19
C HIS A 62 -5.78 -2.07 9.05
N LEU A 63 -5.61 -2.70 7.89
CA LEU A 63 -6.07 -4.07 7.63
C LEU A 63 -5.31 -5.11 8.44
N MET A 64 -3.99 -4.97 8.57
CA MET A 64 -3.14 -5.94 9.26
C MET A 64 -3.13 -5.71 10.78
N GLY A 65 -3.46 -4.50 11.26
CA GLY A 65 -3.30 -4.14 12.67
C GLY A 65 -1.83 -4.06 13.11
N LEU A 66 -0.91 -3.92 12.16
CA LEU A 66 0.54 -3.83 12.34
C LEU A 66 1.04 -2.51 11.76
N ASN A 67 2.21 -2.03 12.19
CA ASN A 67 2.77 -0.82 11.59
C ASN A 67 3.36 -1.17 10.22
N VAL A 68 2.75 -0.67 9.15
CA VAL A 68 3.21 -0.89 7.77
C VAL A 68 3.73 0.40 7.19
N ILE A 69 5.02 0.41 6.86
CA ILE A 69 5.70 1.54 6.22
C ILE A 69 5.91 1.17 4.76
N VAL A 70 5.43 2.02 3.86
CA VAL A 70 5.65 1.86 2.42
C VAL A 70 6.53 3.01 1.96
N THR A 71 7.62 2.68 1.28
CA THR A 71 8.52 3.66 0.66
C THR A 71 8.64 3.38 -0.82
N SER A 72 8.72 4.41 -1.65
CA SER A 72 8.93 4.27 -3.09
C SER A 72 10.21 4.97 -3.53
N ASN A 73 10.85 4.40 -4.54
CA ASN A 73 12.00 4.95 -5.23
C ASN A 73 11.94 4.59 -6.72
N HIS A 74 11.69 5.58 -7.59
CA HIS A 74 11.55 5.40 -9.03
C HIS A 74 10.55 4.29 -9.40
N ARG A 75 11.05 3.15 -9.90
CA ARG A 75 10.25 2.00 -10.32
C ARG A 75 10.13 0.91 -9.25
N SER A 76 10.62 1.18 -8.04
CA SER A 76 10.65 0.23 -6.94
C SER A 76 9.91 0.77 -5.73
N PHE A 77 9.40 -0.14 -4.92
CA PHE A 77 8.84 0.17 -3.61
C PHE A 77 9.22 -0.90 -2.60
N THR A 78 9.21 -0.53 -1.34
CA THR A 78 9.53 -1.41 -0.23
C THR A 78 8.42 -1.30 0.79
N ILE A 79 7.92 -2.45 1.22
CA ILE A 79 6.93 -2.58 2.28
C ILE A 79 7.65 -3.17 3.49
N ILE A 80 7.70 -2.42 4.58
CA ILE A 80 8.28 -2.82 5.85
C ILE A 80 7.11 -3.04 6.80
N VAL A 81 6.95 -4.26 7.29
CA VAL A 81 5.91 -4.60 8.25
C VAL A 81 6.57 -4.83 9.60
N GLN A 82 6.21 -4.01 10.57
CA GLN A 82 6.71 -4.08 11.94
C GLN A 82 5.64 -4.68 12.84
N GLY A 83 5.83 -5.96 13.19
CA GLY A 83 5.06 -6.66 14.20
C GLY A 83 5.61 -6.47 15.61
N ARG A 84 4.96 -7.11 16.59
CA ARG A 84 5.40 -7.04 17.99
C ARG A 84 6.71 -7.78 18.27
N GLN A 85 6.98 -8.83 17.49
CA GLN A 85 8.13 -9.72 17.70
C GLN A 85 9.10 -9.68 16.51
N ASN A 86 8.57 -9.59 15.29
CA ASN A 86 9.36 -9.64 14.06
C ASN A 86 9.10 -8.41 13.19
N THR A 87 10.13 -8.01 12.44
CA THR A 87 10.01 -7.06 11.34
C THR A 87 10.47 -7.76 10.08
N PHE A 88 9.68 -7.69 9.02
CA PHE A 88 10.08 -8.18 7.71
C PHE A 88 9.96 -7.07 6.66
N THR A 89 10.62 -7.27 5.53
CA THR A 89 10.72 -6.29 4.45
C THR A 89 10.56 -7.01 3.13
N LEU A 90 9.60 -6.57 2.33
CA LEU A 90 9.40 -7.01 0.95
C LEU A 90 9.71 -5.86 0.00
N THR A 91 10.41 -6.16 -1.08
CA THR A 91 10.68 -5.19 -2.15
C THR A 91 9.90 -5.58 -3.40
N GLY A 92 9.24 -4.59 -3.98
CA GLY A 92 8.50 -4.70 -5.21
C GLY A 92 8.98 -3.71 -6.26
N CYS A 93 8.50 -3.92 -7.48
CA CYS A 93 8.77 -3.05 -8.61
C CYS A 93 7.55 -2.95 -9.54
N ILE A 94 7.54 -1.87 -10.33
CA ILE A 94 6.66 -1.71 -11.46
C ILE A 94 7.40 -2.08 -12.76
N ILE A 95 6.71 -2.79 -13.63
CA ILE A 95 7.25 -3.37 -14.87
C ILE A 95 6.38 -2.84 -16.02
N GLU A 96 6.99 -2.34 -17.09
CA GLU A 96 6.22 -1.96 -18.29
C GLU A 96 5.66 -3.23 -18.95
N ASP A 97 4.35 -3.27 -19.18
CA ASP A 97 3.75 -4.36 -19.96
C ASP A 97 4.07 -4.16 -21.45
N THR A 98 5.26 -4.63 -21.85
CA THR A 98 5.82 -4.36 -23.18
C THR A 98 4.89 -4.87 -24.28
N PHE A 99 4.29 -6.05 -24.13
CA PHE A 99 3.39 -6.61 -25.14
C PHE A 99 2.08 -5.81 -25.22
N HIS A 100 1.47 -5.48 -24.08
CA HIS A 100 0.28 -4.63 -24.06
C HIS A 100 0.55 -3.27 -24.71
N ASN A 101 1.67 -2.64 -24.35
CA ASN A 101 2.03 -1.29 -24.77
C ASN A 101 2.41 -1.20 -26.25
N MET A 102 2.98 -2.27 -26.82
CA MET A 102 3.18 -2.37 -28.27
C MET A 102 1.84 -2.43 -29.02
N ALA A 103 0.86 -3.15 -28.49
CA ALA A 103 -0.48 -3.23 -29.09
C ALA A 103 -1.33 -1.96 -28.85
N HIS A 104 -1.07 -1.23 -27.75
CA HIS A 104 -1.85 -0.07 -27.31
C HIS A 104 -0.94 1.14 -27.00
N PRO A 105 -0.27 1.73 -28.01
CA PRO A 105 0.74 2.78 -27.78
C PRO A 105 0.20 4.06 -27.13
N LEU A 106 -1.11 4.29 -27.19
CA LEU A 106 -1.78 5.45 -26.56
C LEU A 106 -2.25 5.16 -25.12
N ARG A 107 -2.10 3.93 -24.64
CA ARG A 107 -2.55 3.49 -23.31
C ARG A 107 -1.45 2.62 -22.70
N THR A 108 -0.50 3.27 -22.05
CA THR A 108 0.54 2.56 -21.31
C THR A 108 -0.06 1.87 -20.10
N ASP A 109 0.26 0.59 -19.93
CA ASP A 109 -0.06 -0.22 -18.77
C ASP A 109 1.22 -0.75 -18.12
N TYR A 110 1.13 -0.96 -16.81
CA TYR A 110 2.23 -1.40 -15.97
C TYR A 110 1.77 -2.58 -15.11
N LEU A 111 2.68 -3.53 -14.91
CA LEU A 111 2.50 -4.63 -13.97
C LEU A 111 3.17 -4.26 -12.64
N ILE A 112 2.66 -4.84 -11.55
CA ILE A 112 3.22 -4.68 -10.21
C ILE A 112 3.73 -6.04 -9.76
N SER A 113 4.97 -6.10 -9.31
CA SER A 113 5.52 -7.26 -8.63
C SER A 113 5.94 -6.92 -7.22
N LEU A 114 5.70 -7.83 -6.27
CA LEU A 114 6.22 -7.79 -4.92
C LEU A 114 6.90 -9.13 -4.64
N ASN A 115 8.16 -9.10 -4.18
CA ASN A 115 8.93 -10.30 -3.88
C ASN A 115 8.87 -11.40 -4.97
N ARG A 116 9.00 -11.00 -6.25
CA ARG A 116 8.92 -11.87 -7.43
C ARG A 116 7.53 -12.47 -7.72
N GLN A 117 6.48 -12.07 -7.01
CA GLN A 117 5.10 -12.43 -7.32
C GLN A 117 4.38 -11.26 -7.98
N LEU A 118 3.51 -11.54 -8.95
CA LEU A 118 2.68 -10.51 -9.58
C LEU A 118 1.51 -10.17 -8.66
N ILE A 119 1.28 -8.88 -8.47
CA ILE A 119 0.19 -8.36 -7.65
C ILE A 119 -0.89 -7.79 -8.56
N THR A 120 -2.03 -8.47 -8.63
CA THR A 120 -3.13 -8.04 -9.48
C THR A 120 -4.16 -7.20 -8.74
N ASN A 121 -4.41 -7.52 -7.47
CA ASN A 121 -5.44 -6.92 -6.64
C ASN A 121 -4.98 -6.87 -5.17
N SER A 122 -5.83 -6.34 -4.29
CA SER A 122 -5.55 -6.25 -2.86
C SER A 122 -5.41 -7.60 -2.17
N ASP A 123 -6.15 -8.62 -2.59
CA ASP A 123 -6.09 -9.95 -1.97
C ASP A 123 -4.71 -10.58 -2.22
N ASP A 124 -4.19 -10.53 -3.44
CA ASP A 124 -2.84 -11.00 -3.76
C ASP A 124 -1.78 -10.27 -2.91
N LEU A 125 -1.92 -8.95 -2.76
CA LEU A 125 -1.00 -8.15 -1.96
C LEU A 125 -1.03 -8.55 -0.48
N ILE A 126 -2.22 -8.77 0.05
CA ILE A 126 -2.43 -9.11 1.46
C ILE A 126 -1.97 -10.54 1.75
N GLU A 127 -2.27 -11.50 0.87
CA GLU A 127 -1.78 -12.87 0.96
C GLU A 127 -0.25 -12.90 1.00
N GLN A 128 0.39 -12.16 0.09
CA GLN A 128 1.85 -12.00 0.08
C GLN A 128 2.43 -11.42 1.37
N LEU A 129 1.73 -10.50 2.03
CA LEU A 129 2.20 -9.97 3.31
C LEU A 129 1.98 -10.97 4.45
N TYR A 130 0.93 -11.78 4.40
CA TYR A 130 0.66 -12.82 5.41
C TYR A 130 1.60 -14.02 5.30
N ASP A 131 1.99 -14.44 4.09
CA ASP A 131 2.96 -15.54 3.89
C ASP A 131 4.34 -15.25 4.52
N HIS A 132 4.62 -13.97 4.80
CA HIS A 132 5.88 -13.49 5.36
C HIS A 132 5.77 -13.02 6.83
N TYR A 133 4.57 -13.03 7.41
CA TYR A 133 4.32 -12.64 8.81
C TYR A 133 4.48 -13.83 9.77
#